data_AF-A0A537GIQ7-F1
#
_entry.id   AF-A0A537GIQ7-F1
#
_cell.length_a   1.000
_cell.length_b   1.000
_cell.length_c   1.000
_cell.angle_alpha   90.00
_cell.angle_beta   90.00
_cell.angle_gamma   90.00
#
_symmetry.space_group_name_H-M   'P 1'
#
loop_
_entity.id
_entity.type
_entity.pdbx_description
1 polymer ?
#
loop_
_entity_poly.entity_id
_entity_poly.type
_entity_poly.pdbx_seq_one_letter_code
_entity_poly.pdbx_strand_id
1 'polypeptide(L)'
;MPAGRGTSRSCSPKSKVDATKSGSVLVSGPVDKCWSENFLVVGDAAGQVKQTTGGGIVIGGYSGILAGKAAASAAQSPQDQRWKILMQYDQEWRDKFASDLRRMGIAHRVFAGLSDETLNRLFEAVRDYLPEIEEYADMDFQGK
;
A
#
# COMPACT_ATOMS: atom_id res chain seq x y z
N MET A 1 -2.31 -50.58 -40.77
CA MET A 1 -3.53 -50.31 -39.97
C MET A 1 -3.32 -49.04 -39.17
N PRO A 2 -3.89 -47.88 -39.55
CA PRO A 2 -3.81 -46.64 -38.77
C PRO A 2 -5.12 -46.35 -38.01
N ALA A 3 -5.01 -45.80 -36.80
CA ALA A 3 -5.99 -44.96 -36.07
C ALA A 3 -5.48 -44.89 -34.61
N GLY A 4 -5.07 -43.74 -34.08
CA GLY A 4 -5.95 -42.65 -33.71
C GLY A 4 -5.95 -42.54 -32.18
N ARG A 5 -5.13 -41.65 -31.61
CA ARG A 5 -5.27 -41.18 -30.23
C ARG A 5 -5.18 -39.67 -30.24
N GLY A 6 -6.32 -39.04 -30.54
CA GLY A 6 -6.54 -37.64 -30.22
C GLY A 6 -6.68 -37.52 -28.71
N THR A 7 -5.64 -37.03 -28.04
CA THR A 7 -5.77 -36.53 -26.67
C THR A 7 -6.45 -35.18 -26.74
N SER A 8 -7.77 -35.20 -26.58
CA SER A 8 -8.58 -34.02 -26.28
C SER A 8 -8.03 -33.37 -25.00
N ARG A 9 -7.34 -32.23 -25.14
CA ARG A 9 -7.07 -31.34 -24.00
C ARG A 9 -8.41 -30.70 -23.67
N SER A 10 -9.05 -31.13 -22.59
CA SER A 10 -10.27 -30.50 -22.09
C SER A 10 -9.88 -29.12 -21.55
N CYS A 11 -9.98 -28.09 -22.39
CA CYS A 11 -9.97 -26.71 -21.93
C CYS A 11 -11.14 -26.51 -20.95
N SER A 12 -10.86 -26.06 -19.74
CA SER A 12 -11.88 -25.63 -18.77
C SER A 12 -12.88 -24.67 -19.44
N PRO A 13 -14.17 -24.72 -19.08
CA PRO A 13 -15.18 -23.85 -19.66
C PRO A 13 -14.75 -22.38 -19.51
N LYS A 14 -14.77 -21.64 -20.62
CA LYS A 14 -14.39 -20.23 -20.63
C LYS A 14 -15.38 -19.45 -19.76
N SER A 15 -14.89 -18.89 -18.66
CA SER A 15 -15.67 -17.99 -17.81
C SER A 15 -16.03 -16.71 -18.58
N LYS A 16 -17.24 -16.19 -18.34
CA LYS A 16 -17.65 -14.89 -18.86
C LYS A 16 -17.16 -13.83 -17.87
N VAL A 17 -16.32 -12.91 -18.34
CA VAL A 17 -15.88 -11.77 -17.52
C VAL A 17 -17.04 -10.77 -17.47
N ASP A 18 -17.57 -10.53 -16.27
CA ASP A 18 -18.71 -9.61 -16.08
C ASP A 18 -18.29 -8.14 -16.13
N ALA A 19 -17.07 -7.82 -15.65
CA ALA A 19 -16.52 -6.47 -15.70
C ALA A 19 -15.00 -6.46 -15.56
N THR A 20 -14.35 -5.52 -16.24
CA THR A 20 -12.93 -5.19 -16.07
C THR A 20 -12.82 -3.78 -15.50
N LYS A 21 -12.04 -3.61 -14.42
CA LYS A 21 -11.77 -2.31 -13.79
C LYS A 21 -10.28 -2.07 -13.75
N SER A 22 -9.87 -0.80 -13.91
CA SER A 22 -8.49 -0.36 -13.78
C SER A 22 -8.44 0.98 -13.04
N GLY A 23 -7.29 1.28 -12.44
CA GLY A 23 -7.03 2.50 -11.69
C GLY A 23 -5.54 2.68 -11.47
N SER A 24 -5.12 3.92 -11.19
CA SER A 24 -3.76 4.23 -10.80
C SER A 24 -3.62 4.13 -9.28
N VAL A 25 -2.43 3.77 -8.80
CA VAL A 25 -2.10 3.69 -7.37
C VAL A 25 -0.85 4.52 -7.12
N LEU A 26 -0.91 5.46 -6.17
CA LEU A 26 0.21 6.36 -5.89
C LEU A 26 1.21 5.69 -4.93
N VAL A 27 2.31 5.16 -5.49
CA VAL A 27 3.39 4.48 -4.75
C VAL A 27 4.62 5.36 -4.50
N SER A 28 4.51 6.68 -4.70
CA SER A 28 5.58 7.66 -4.43
C SER A 28 5.85 7.85 -2.93
N GLY A 29 4.91 7.45 -2.07
CA GLY A 29 4.93 7.76 -0.65
C GLY A 29 4.18 9.06 -0.34
N PRO A 30 4.07 9.41 0.95
CA PRO A 30 3.21 10.49 1.41
C PRO A 30 3.77 11.88 1.09
N VAL A 31 2.87 12.85 0.92
CA VAL A 31 3.23 14.27 0.78
C VAL A 31 3.88 14.81 2.06
N ASP A 32 4.68 15.87 1.96
CA ASP A 32 5.40 16.43 3.11
C ASP A 32 4.49 16.95 4.22
N LYS A 33 3.31 17.45 3.86
CA LYS A 33 2.32 18.00 4.79
C LYS A 33 0.91 17.64 4.34
N CYS A 34 0.15 16.96 5.20
CA CYS A 34 -1.21 16.52 4.87
C CYS A 34 -2.31 17.51 5.27
N TRP A 35 -1.95 18.76 5.61
CA TRP A 35 -2.90 19.77 6.07
C TRP A 35 -2.51 21.22 5.75
N SER A 36 -3.51 22.11 5.72
CA SER A 36 -3.39 23.57 5.81
C SER A 36 -4.60 24.15 6.57
N GLU A 37 -4.67 25.46 6.78
CA GLU A 37 -5.63 26.10 7.72
C GLU A 37 -7.10 25.68 7.56
N ASN A 38 -7.52 25.29 6.34
CA ASN A 38 -8.87 24.80 6.06
C ASN A 38 -8.87 23.57 5.13
N PHE A 39 -7.80 22.79 5.14
CA PHE A 39 -7.63 21.67 4.22
C PHE A 39 -6.96 20.49 4.92
N LEU A 40 -7.47 19.30 4.63
CA LEU A 40 -6.88 18.01 5.01
C LEU A 40 -6.88 17.13 3.77
N VAL A 41 -5.80 16.39 3.55
CA VAL A 41 -5.72 15.39 2.48
C VAL A 41 -5.44 14.03 3.08
N VAL A 42 -6.16 13.00 2.63
CA VAL A 42 -6.08 11.63 3.17
C VAL A 42 -6.08 10.59 2.05
N GLY A 43 -5.70 9.36 2.40
CA GLY A 43 -5.73 8.21 1.50
C GLY A 43 -4.75 8.34 0.34
N ASP A 44 -5.14 7.83 -0.82
CA ASP A 44 -4.31 7.85 -2.04
C ASP A 44 -3.87 9.28 -2.41
N ALA A 45 -4.77 10.27 -2.27
CA ALA A 45 -4.47 11.68 -2.53
C ALA A 45 -3.36 12.25 -1.64
N ALA A 46 -3.15 11.69 -0.44
CA ALA A 46 -2.07 12.06 0.48
C ALA A 46 -0.81 11.20 0.31
N GLY A 47 -0.82 10.21 -0.58
CA GLY A 47 0.22 9.18 -0.71
C GLY A 47 0.25 8.20 0.48
N GLN A 48 -0.89 8.01 1.16
CA GLN A 48 -1.03 7.10 2.30
C GLN A 48 -1.30 5.65 1.83
N VAL A 49 -0.35 5.12 1.05
CA VAL A 49 -0.45 3.81 0.40
C VAL A 49 0.82 3.02 0.67
N LYS A 50 0.66 1.73 1.00
CA LYS A 50 1.76 0.79 1.11
C LYS A 50 2.42 0.60 -0.25
N GLN A 51 3.66 1.07 -0.38
CA GLN A 51 4.37 1.15 -1.66
C GLN A 51 4.77 -0.23 -2.20
N THR A 52 4.86 -1.25 -1.34
CA THR A 52 5.20 -2.63 -1.73
C THR A 52 4.02 -3.46 -2.20
N THR A 53 2.77 -3.10 -1.87
CA THR A 53 1.57 -3.87 -2.28
C THR A 53 0.52 -3.03 -3.03
N GLY A 54 0.64 -1.71 -3.01
CA GLY A 54 -0.41 -0.81 -3.47
C GLY A 54 -1.61 -0.72 -2.52
N GLY A 55 -1.55 -1.35 -1.34
CA GLY A 55 -2.64 -1.36 -0.37
C GLY A 55 -2.77 -0.03 0.38
N GLY A 56 -3.92 0.63 0.27
CA GLY A 56 -4.20 1.91 0.96
C GLY A 56 -5.38 1.87 1.93
N ILE A 57 -6.17 0.79 1.97
CA ILE A 57 -7.45 0.76 2.71
C ILE A 57 -7.23 0.97 4.21
N VAL A 58 -6.28 0.26 4.81
CA VAL A 58 -6.01 0.33 6.26
C VAL A 58 -5.46 1.71 6.65
N ILE A 59 -4.39 2.16 5.97
CA ILE A 59 -3.74 3.44 6.26
C ILE A 59 -4.68 4.61 5.95
N GLY A 60 -5.36 4.57 4.80
CA GLY A 60 -6.33 5.58 4.39
C GLY A 60 -7.55 5.63 5.28
N GLY A 61 -8.09 4.49 5.71
CA GLY A 61 -9.19 4.42 6.68
C GLY A 61 -8.81 4.99 8.04
N TYR A 62 -7.65 4.60 8.57
CA TYR A 62 -7.13 5.16 9.83
C TYR A 62 -6.93 6.67 9.74
N SER A 63 -6.28 7.14 8.68
CA SER A 63 -6.01 8.56 8.45
C SER A 63 -7.29 9.35 8.23
N GLY A 64 -8.30 8.77 7.59
CA GLY A 64 -9.63 9.36 7.42
C GLY A 64 -10.36 9.56 8.75
N ILE A 65 -10.27 8.59 9.67
CA ILE A 65 -10.82 8.73 11.02
C ILE A 65 -10.15 9.88 11.77
N LEU A 66 -8.82 9.97 11.73
CA LEU A 66 -8.07 11.05 12.37
C LEU A 66 -8.42 12.41 11.76
N ALA A 67 -8.46 12.51 10.43
CA ALA A 67 -8.81 13.74 9.73
C ALA A 67 -10.24 14.20 10.05
N GLY A 68 -11.21 13.28 10.13
CA GLY A 68 -12.59 13.60 10.49
C GLY A 68 -12.69 14.16 11.92
N LYS A 69 -11.98 13.55 12.88
CA LYS A 69 -11.89 14.07 14.25
C LYS A 69 -11.25 15.45 14.29
N ALA A 70 -10.12 15.62 13.61
CA ALA A 70 -9.42 16.90 13.54
C ALA A 70 -10.29 18.00 12.91
N ALA A 71 -11.02 17.70 11.83
CA ALA A 71 -11.94 18.63 11.20
C ALA A 71 -13.07 19.05 12.16
N ALA A 72 -13.70 18.09 12.84
CA ALA A 72 -14.77 18.37 13.79
C ALA A 72 -14.30 19.22 14.99
N SER A 73 -13.10 18.95 15.51
CA SER A 73 -12.49 19.72 16.59
C SER A 73 -12.06 21.11 16.12
N ALA A 74 -11.46 21.23 14.94
CA ALA A 74 -11.05 22.51 14.38
C ALA A 74 -12.24 23.44 14.10
N ALA A 75 -13.36 22.89 13.62
CA ALA A 75 -14.59 23.65 13.37
C ALA A 75 -15.15 24.32 14.64
N GLN A 76 -14.97 23.70 15.80
CA GLN A 76 -15.44 24.19 17.10
C GLN A 76 -14.40 25.05 17.83
N SER A 77 -13.19 25.16 17.29
CA SER A 77 -12.06 25.84 17.95
C SER A 77 -11.85 27.26 17.43
N PRO A 78 -11.30 28.17 18.27
CA PRO A 78 -10.82 29.48 17.84
C PRO A 78 -9.83 29.35 16.67
N GLN A 79 -9.88 30.30 15.72
CA GLN A 79 -9.10 30.24 14.48
C GLN A 79 -7.59 30.11 14.73
N ASP A 80 -7.07 30.82 15.71
CA ASP A 80 -5.67 30.82 16.14
C ASP A 80 -5.19 29.49 16.74
N GLN A 81 -6.11 28.56 17.02
CA GLN A 81 -5.81 27.25 17.61
C GLN A 81 -5.97 26.09 16.62
N ARG A 82 -6.70 26.28 15.50
CA ARG A 82 -7.03 25.21 14.53
C ARG A 82 -5.79 24.53 13.96
N TRP A 83 -4.76 25.29 13.66
CA TRP A 83 -3.52 24.77 13.08
C TRP A 83 -2.88 23.66 13.95
N LYS A 84 -2.98 23.75 15.28
CA LYS A 84 -2.44 22.72 16.18
C LYS A 84 -3.18 21.40 16.05
N ILE A 85 -4.50 21.46 15.89
CA ILE A 85 -5.38 20.28 15.73
C ILE A 85 -5.09 19.59 14.40
N LEU A 86 -4.97 20.37 13.33
CA LEU A 86 -4.65 19.83 12.00
C LEU A 86 -3.22 19.26 11.94
N MET A 87 -2.27 19.91 12.60
CA MET A 87 -0.91 19.40 12.78
C MET A 87 -0.90 18.08 13.56
N GLN A 88 -1.71 17.95 14.62
CA GLN A 88 -1.80 16.71 15.39
C GLN A 88 -2.30 15.54 14.55
N TYR A 89 -3.30 15.75 13.69
CA TYR A 89 -3.72 14.73 12.73
C TYR A 89 -2.53 14.22 11.89
N ASP A 90 -1.75 15.14 11.31
CA ASP A 90 -0.64 14.79 10.42
C ASP A 90 0.49 14.07 11.19
N GLN A 91 0.74 14.47 12.44
CA GLN A 91 1.71 13.82 13.31
C GLN A 91 1.27 12.40 13.69
N GLU A 92 0.01 12.21 14.11
CA GLU A 92 -0.49 10.94 14.62
C GLU A 92 -0.42 9.81 13.58
N TRP A 93 -0.82 10.06 12.32
CA TRP A 93 -0.73 9.02 11.30
C TRP A 93 0.73 8.76 10.89
N ARG A 94 1.59 9.79 10.89
CA ARG A 94 3.02 9.65 10.58
C ARG A 94 3.75 8.83 11.62
N ASP A 95 3.48 9.08 12.90
CA ASP A 95 4.08 8.32 13.99
C ASP A 95 3.77 6.82 13.86
N LYS A 96 2.58 6.50 13.34
CA LYS A 96 2.17 5.12 13.13
C LYS A 96 2.76 4.47 11.87
N PHE A 97 2.83 5.19 10.75
CA PHE A 97 3.09 4.56 9.45
C PHE A 97 4.28 5.12 8.66
N ALA A 98 4.78 6.32 8.96
CA ALA A 98 5.75 6.97 8.09
C ALA A 98 7.10 6.24 8.03
N SER A 99 7.54 5.62 9.13
CA SER A 99 8.76 4.80 9.12
C SER A 99 8.63 3.61 8.18
N ASP A 100 7.52 2.89 8.27
CA ASP A 100 7.25 1.69 7.47
C ASP A 100 7.12 2.03 6.00
N LEU A 101 6.35 3.09 5.68
CA LEU A 101 6.24 3.60 4.31
C LEU A 101 7.62 3.97 3.74
N ARG A 102 8.49 4.67 4.49
CA ARG A 102 9.84 4.97 4.00
C ARG A 102 10.63 3.71 3.64
N ARG A 103 10.58 2.66 4.47
CA ARG A 103 11.26 1.38 4.21
C ARG A 103 10.66 0.67 3.00
N MET A 104 9.33 0.62 2.91
CA MET A 104 8.60 0.07 1.78
C MET A 104 8.96 0.79 0.47
N GLY A 105 9.08 2.11 0.49
CA GLY A 105 9.50 2.90 -0.66
C GLY A 105 10.93 2.60 -1.11
N ILE A 106 11.86 2.36 -0.18
CA ILE A 106 13.21 1.90 -0.50
C ILE A 106 13.16 0.52 -1.14
N ALA A 107 12.45 -0.44 -0.52
CA ALA A 107 12.30 -1.79 -1.04
C ALA A 107 11.70 -1.79 -2.45
N HIS A 108 10.61 -1.04 -2.65
CA HIS A 108 9.96 -0.88 -3.96
C HIS A 108 10.94 -0.37 -5.02
N ARG A 109 11.76 0.65 -4.71
CA ARG A 109 12.78 1.16 -5.65
C ARG A 109 13.86 0.14 -5.97
N VAL A 110 14.30 -0.63 -4.97
CA VAL A 110 15.29 -1.71 -5.17
C VAL A 110 14.70 -2.77 -6.10
N PHE A 111 13.53 -3.33 -5.77
CA PHE A 111 12.90 -4.38 -6.57
C PHE A 111 12.53 -3.92 -7.98
N ALA A 112 12.02 -2.69 -8.14
CA ALA A 112 11.71 -2.14 -9.45
C ALA A 112 12.95 -1.92 -10.34
N GLY A 113 14.16 -1.89 -9.75
CA GLY A 113 15.42 -1.77 -10.47
C GLY A 113 16.08 -3.10 -10.83
N LEU A 114 15.56 -4.24 -10.36
CA LEU A 114 16.14 -5.56 -10.65
C LEU A 114 15.62 -6.11 -11.98
N SER A 115 16.49 -6.81 -12.72
CA SER A 115 16.06 -7.61 -13.88
C SER A 115 15.37 -8.91 -13.43
N ASP A 116 14.52 -9.47 -14.28
CA ASP A 116 13.86 -10.76 -14.03
C ASP A 116 14.87 -11.87 -13.71
N GLU A 117 16.02 -11.90 -14.38
CA GLU A 117 17.09 -12.88 -14.10
C GLU A 117 17.68 -12.71 -12.70
N THR A 118 17.91 -11.46 -12.28
CA THR A 118 18.41 -11.17 -10.93
C THR A 118 17.38 -11.51 -9.87
N LEU A 119 16.10 -11.20 -10.14
CA LEU A 119 14.99 -11.51 -9.25
C LEU A 119 14.80 -13.03 -9.08
N ASN A 120 14.91 -13.79 -10.16
CA ASN A 120 14.86 -15.26 -10.11
C ASN A 120 16.01 -15.83 -9.26
N ARG A 121 17.23 -15.33 -9.44
CA ARG A 121 18.38 -15.74 -8.62
C ARG A 121 18.21 -15.38 -7.15
N LEU A 122 17.60 -14.22 -6.85
CA LEU A 122 17.26 -13.83 -5.49
C LEU A 122 16.26 -14.81 -4.87
N PHE A 123 15.19 -15.17 -5.59
CA PHE A 123 14.20 -16.14 -5.10
C PHE A 123 14.79 -17.53 -4.84
N GLU A 124 15.70 -18.01 -5.70
CA GLU A 124 16.43 -19.25 -5.46
C GLU A 124 17.31 -19.15 -4.21
N ALA A 125 18.00 -18.01 -3.99
CA ALA A 125 18.88 -17.82 -2.85
C ALA A 125 18.15 -17.76 -1.50
N VAL A 126 16.90 -17.25 -1.46
CA VAL A 126 16.11 -17.16 -0.23
C VAL A 126 15.24 -18.39 0.02
N ARG A 127 15.22 -19.38 -0.89
CA ARG A 127 14.33 -20.54 -0.81
C ARG A 127 14.49 -21.33 0.50
N ASP A 128 15.71 -21.51 0.97
CA ASP A 128 15.98 -22.30 2.18
C ASP A 128 15.51 -21.58 3.47
N TYR A 129 15.26 -20.27 3.39
CA TYR A 129 14.78 -19.44 4.50
C TYR A 129 13.26 -19.22 4.49
N LEU A 130 12.54 -19.79 3.51
CA LEU A 130 11.08 -19.68 3.41
C LEU A 130 10.33 -20.00 4.72
N PRO A 131 10.67 -21.07 5.46
CA PRO A 131 9.97 -21.39 6.71
C PRO A 131 10.11 -20.29 7.78
N GLU A 132 11.29 -19.68 7.88
CA GLU A 132 11.56 -18.57 8.81
C GLU A 132 10.84 -17.30 8.34
N ILE A 133 10.86 -17.02 7.04
CA ILE A 133 10.12 -15.88 6.47
C ILE A 133 8.62 -16.03 6.74
N GLU A 134 8.04 -17.21 6.57
CA GLU A 134 6.61 -17.45 6.82
C GLU A 134 6.24 -17.29 8.31
N GLU A 135 7.15 -17.61 9.23
CA GLU A 135 6.91 -17.48 10.67
C GLU A 135 6.87 -16.01 11.13
N TYR A 136 7.74 -15.16 10.58
CA TYR A 136 7.89 -13.77 11.01
C TYR A 136 7.30 -12.72 10.06
N ALA A 137 6.88 -13.09 8.84
CA ALA A 137 6.37 -12.14 7.86
C ALA A 137 5.01 -11.57 8.25
N ASP A 138 4.99 -10.27 8.56
CA ASP A 138 3.78 -9.48 8.69
C ASP A 138 3.58 -8.64 7.42
N MET A 139 2.45 -8.86 6.74
CA MET A 139 2.10 -8.11 5.55
C MET A 139 1.75 -6.65 5.91
N ASP A 140 1.09 -6.38 7.02
CA ASP A 140 0.62 -5.04 7.33
C ASP A 140 1.69 -4.18 8.03
N PHE A 141 2.63 -4.81 8.75
CA PHE A 141 3.70 -4.13 9.47
C PHE A 141 5.09 -4.66 9.06
N GLN A 142 5.71 -3.99 8.08
CA GLN A 142 7.00 -4.41 7.52
C GLN A 142 8.22 -3.69 8.14
N GLY A 143 8.00 -2.86 9.17
CA GLY A 143 9.03 -2.02 9.77
C GLY A 143 9.51 -2.45 11.15
N LYS A 144 9.16 -3.63 11.63
CA LYS A 144 9.70 -4.19 12.88
C LYS A 144 10.67 -5.32 12.59
#